data_AF-A0A370TSI1-F1
#
_entry.id   AF-A0A370TSI1-F1
#
_cell.length_a   1.000
_cell.length_b   1.000
_cell.length_c   1.000
_cell.angle_alpha   90.00
_cell.angle_beta   90.00
_cell.angle_gamma   90.00
#
_symmetry.space_group_name_H-M   'P 1'
#
loop_
_entity.id
_entity.type
_entity.pdbx_description
1 polymer ?
#
loop_
_entity_poly.entity_id
_entity_poly.type
_entity_poly.pdbx_seq_one_letter_code
_entity_poly.pdbx_strand_id
1 'polypeptide(L)'
;MSSASSQSNIEAEYSLSALLSLLDDLNIDPPSFYLSFQGKDLGSHSSLSTISLYIAPIQKTYLINVHSLGNTTFSTSNSSKTSLKTILESPATPKVIFDIRNSSYDLFTHFGISVDGIKYPQFIELATREGLKVFVTDLTKLL
;
A
#
# COMPACT_ATOMS: atom_id res chain seq x y z
N MET A 1 21.60 -18.11 12.32
CA MET A 1 21.60 -17.79 10.88
C MET A 1 20.74 -16.54 10.73
N SER A 2 21.37 -15.43 10.37
CA SER A 2 20.77 -14.09 10.34
C SER A 2 19.93 -13.94 9.07
N SER A 3 18.62 -13.75 9.19
CA SER A 3 17.75 -13.28 8.12
C SER A 3 17.65 -11.76 8.23
N ALA A 4 18.39 -11.04 7.38
CA ALA A 4 18.24 -9.60 7.24
C ALA A 4 16.89 -9.32 6.57
N SER A 5 15.93 -8.85 7.35
CA SER A 5 14.69 -8.25 6.85
C SER A 5 15.04 -6.92 6.19
N SER A 6 15.02 -6.86 4.86
CA SER A 6 15.18 -5.64 4.06
C SER A 6 13.94 -4.74 4.18
N GLN A 7 13.62 -4.29 5.38
CA GLN A 7 12.65 -3.22 5.63
C GLN A 7 13.38 -1.89 5.54
N SER A 8 13.16 -1.13 4.47
CA SER A 8 13.56 0.28 4.45
C SER A 8 12.48 1.11 5.13
N ASN A 9 12.79 1.61 6.34
CA ASN A 9 12.06 2.74 6.91
C ASN A 9 12.19 3.91 5.94
N ILE A 10 11.10 4.55 5.50
CA ILE A 10 11.23 5.87 4.86
C ILE A 10 11.43 6.87 5.98
N GLU A 11 12.64 6.85 6.55
CA GLU A 11 13.21 7.95 7.28
C GLU A 11 14.14 8.68 6.29
N ALA A 12 13.67 9.83 5.82
CA ALA A 12 14.44 10.91 5.19
C ALA A 12 15.18 10.70 3.85
N GLU A 13 15.55 9.49 3.39
CA GLU A 13 16.42 9.39 2.19
C GLU A 13 15.71 9.36 0.82
N TYR A 14 14.40 9.07 0.76
CA TYR A 14 13.62 9.20 -0.47
C TYR A 14 12.45 10.16 -0.28
N SER A 15 12.40 11.23 -1.07
CA SER A 15 11.20 12.07 -1.18
C SER A 15 10.04 11.20 -1.68
N LEU A 16 8.83 11.42 -1.15
CA LEU A 16 7.60 10.79 -1.64
C LEU A 16 7.45 10.96 -3.16
N SER A 17 7.89 12.10 -3.70
CA SER A 17 7.92 12.33 -5.16
C SER A 17 8.86 11.39 -5.91
N ALA A 18 10.03 11.05 -5.34
CA ALA A 18 10.97 10.11 -5.92
C ALA A 18 10.43 8.67 -5.89
N LEU A 19 9.74 8.29 -4.79
CA LEU A 19 9.01 7.03 -4.73
C LEU A 19 7.94 6.98 -5.83
N LEU A 20 7.14 8.03 -5.99
CA LEU A 20 6.10 8.10 -7.02
C LEU A 20 6.66 8.00 -8.44
N SER A 21 7.80 8.64 -8.72
CA SER A 21 8.49 8.50 -10.02
C SER A 21 8.93 7.06 -10.29
N LEU A 22 9.33 6.30 -9.28
CA LEU A 22 9.66 4.87 -9.45
C LEU A 22 8.42 4.04 -9.87
N LEU A 23 7.22 4.48 -9.51
CA LEU A 23 5.98 3.76 -9.81
C LEU A 23 5.51 3.96 -11.25
N ASP A 24 5.87 5.08 -11.88
CA ASP A 24 5.45 5.42 -13.25
C ASP A 24 5.99 4.39 -14.27
N ASP A 25 7.15 3.79 -14.01
CA ASP A 25 7.84 2.87 -14.93
C ASP A 25 7.50 1.39 -14.72
N LEU A 26 6.65 1.06 -13.73
CA LEU A 26 6.37 -0.33 -13.38
C LEU A 26 5.31 -0.95 -14.30
N ASN A 27 5.57 -2.19 -14.72
CA ASN A 27 4.55 -2.97 -15.40
C ASN A 27 3.38 -3.26 -14.45
N ILE A 28 2.16 -3.07 -14.93
CA ILE A 28 0.94 -3.12 -14.11
C ILE A 28 0.23 -4.48 -14.15
N ASP A 29 0.68 -5.40 -15.01
CA ASP A 29 0.17 -6.77 -15.10
C ASP A 29 1.33 -7.78 -15.12
N PRO A 30 1.46 -8.66 -14.10
CA PRO A 30 0.59 -8.80 -12.92
C PRO A 30 0.67 -7.59 -11.96
N PRO A 31 -0.25 -7.47 -10.96
CA PRO A 31 -0.24 -6.37 -10.00
C PRO A 31 1.10 -6.22 -9.29
N SER A 32 1.70 -5.04 -9.41
CA SER A 32 3.01 -4.73 -8.85
C SER A 32 2.95 -4.13 -7.44
N PHE A 33 1.79 -3.66 -7.00
CA PHE A 33 1.62 -2.90 -5.76
C PHE A 33 0.84 -3.70 -4.70
N TYR A 34 1.42 -3.81 -3.51
CA TYR A 34 0.82 -4.47 -2.36
C TYR A 34 0.83 -3.50 -1.18
N LEU A 35 -0.34 -3.23 -0.64
CA LEU A 35 -0.57 -2.15 0.32
C LEU A 35 -1.21 -2.70 1.59
N SER A 36 -0.69 -2.31 2.74
CA SER A 36 -1.36 -2.47 4.03
C SER A 36 -1.46 -1.12 4.72
N PHE A 37 -2.64 -0.85 5.27
CA PHE A 37 -2.93 0.34 6.04
C PHE A 37 -2.90 -0.05 7.52
N GLN A 38 -1.97 0.52 8.27
CA GLN A 38 -1.87 0.31 9.70
C GLN A 38 -2.36 1.58 10.41
N GLY A 39 -3.40 1.40 11.22
CA GLY A 39 -3.83 2.41 12.18
C GLY A 39 -2.99 2.32 13.45
N LYS A 40 -2.82 3.45 14.13
CA LYS A 40 -2.34 3.45 15.51
C LYS A 40 -3.56 3.53 16.42
N ASP A 41 -3.69 2.56 17.30
CA ASP A 41 -4.74 2.55 18.30
C ASP A 41 -4.46 3.66 19.33
N LEU A 42 -5.26 4.72 19.30
CA LEU A 42 -5.16 5.89 20.20
C LEU A 42 -6.43 6.04 21.04
N GLY A 43 -7.18 4.96 21.27
CA GLY A 43 -8.46 4.98 21.99
C GLY A 43 -9.66 5.04 21.03
N SER A 44 -10.66 5.87 21.32
CA SER A 44 -11.93 5.95 20.54
C SER A 44 -11.79 6.48 19.10
N HIS A 45 -10.59 6.86 18.69
CA HIS A 45 -10.26 7.33 17.34
C HIS A 45 -9.02 6.60 16.84
N SER A 46 -9.22 5.45 16.19
CA SER A 46 -8.19 4.87 15.34
C SER A 46 -7.95 5.80 14.16
N SER A 47 -6.70 6.19 13.92
CA SER A 47 -6.33 7.00 12.76
C SER A 47 -5.25 6.29 11.96
N LEU A 48 -5.35 6.38 10.64
CA LEU A 48 -4.37 5.84 9.71
C LEU A 48 -2.99 6.46 10.00
N SER A 49 -2.05 5.66 10.50
CA SER A 49 -0.74 6.16 10.91
C SER A 49 0.37 5.81 9.92
N THR A 50 0.27 4.65 9.27
CA THR A 50 1.35 4.14 8.42
C THR A 50 0.79 3.34 7.26
N ILE A 51 1.35 3.53 6.07
CA ILE A 51 1.10 2.68 4.91
C ILE A 51 2.37 1.89 4.64
N SER A 52 2.24 0.56 4.56
CA SER A 52 3.28 -0.30 4.03
C SER A 52 3.01 -0.53 2.54
N LEU A 53 3.91 -0.08 1.68
CA LEU A 53 3.87 -0.32 0.24
C LEU A 53 4.98 -1.29 -0.16
N TYR A 54 4.63 -2.50 -0.54
CA TYR A 54 5.54 -3.45 -1.17
C TYR A 54 5.42 -3.39 -2.68
N ILE A 55 6.57 -3.30 -3.35
CA ILE A 55 6.70 -3.25 -4.81
C ILE A 55 7.34 -4.55 -5.28
N ALA A 56 6.54 -5.42 -5.92
CA ALA A 56 6.98 -6.77 -6.25
C ALA A 56 8.15 -6.84 -7.24
N PRO A 57 8.19 -6.07 -8.34
CA PRO A 57 9.30 -6.14 -9.30
C PRO A 57 10.68 -5.84 -8.71
N ILE A 58 10.74 -4.99 -7.68
CA ILE A 58 12.00 -4.61 -7.00
C ILE A 58 12.13 -5.22 -5.60
N GLN A 59 11.16 -6.03 -5.19
CA GLN A 59 11.11 -6.73 -3.90
C GLN A 59 11.39 -5.84 -2.68
N LYS A 60 10.88 -4.60 -2.69
CA LYS A 60 11.17 -3.61 -1.65
C LYS A 60 9.90 -3.10 -0.98
N THR A 61 9.96 -2.99 0.35
CA THR A 61 8.90 -2.42 1.18
C THR A 61 9.27 -1.01 1.63
N TYR A 62 8.32 -0.10 1.42
CA TYR A 62 8.39 1.30 1.79
C TYR A 62 7.36 1.58 2.89
N LEU A 63 7.80 2.14 4.01
CA LEU A 63 6.92 2.57 5.09
C LEU A 63 6.64 4.06 4.99
N ILE A 64 5.41 4.43 4.65
CA ILE A 64 4.98 5.81 4.48
C ILE A 64 4.33 6.28 5.78
N ASN A 65 4.91 7.29 6.42
CA ASN A 65 4.42 7.85 7.68
C ASN A 65 3.25 8.82 7.43
N VAL A 66 2.03 8.30 7.41
CA VAL A 66 0.80 9.10 7.24
C VAL A 66 0.55 9.98 8.45
N HIS A 67 0.91 9.54 9.66
CA HIS A 67 0.69 10.29 10.89
C HIS A 67 1.39 11.67 10.87
N SER A 68 2.62 11.74 10.36
CA SER A 68 3.35 13.02 10.25
C SER A 68 2.97 13.83 9.00
N LEU A 69 2.70 13.15 7.88
CA LEU A 69 2.47 13.80 6.59
C LEU A 69 0.99 14.19 6.36
N GLY A 70 0.04 13.53 7.03
CA GLY A 70 -1.39 13.76 6.90
C GLY A 70 -1.85 13.74 5.45
N ASN A 71 -2.59 14.78 5.05
CA ASN A 71 -3.10 14.94 3.69
C ASN A 71 -2.00 15.07 2.63
N THR A 72 -0.81 15.57 3.00
CA THR A 72 0.35 15.70 2.11
C THR A 72 0.81 14.35 1.56
N THR A 73 0.56 13.26 2.29
CA THR A 73 0.79 11.88 1.83
C THR A 73 0.09 11.59 0.51
N PHE A 74 -1.12 12.13 0.33
CA PHE A 74 -2.01 11.81 -0.77
C PHE A 74 -2.03 12.90 -1.85
N SER A 75 -1.74 14.15 -1.48
CA SER A 75 -1.72 15.29 -2.41
C SER A 75 -0.36 15.55 -3.06
N THR A 76 0.75 15.11 -2.45
CA THR A 76 2.08 15.25 -3.05
C THR A 76 2.14 14.49 -4.37
N SER A 77 2.50 15.18 -5.44
CA SER A 77 2.64 14.60 -6.77
C SER A 77 4.09 14.65 -7.27
N ASN A 78 4.46 13.70 -8.13
CA ASN A 78 5.67 13.80 -8.93
C ASN A 78 5.50 14.77 -10.12
N SER A 79 6.53 14.89 -10.97
CA SER A 79 6.50 15.71 -12.20
C SER A 79 5.42 15.29 -13.19
N SER A 80 5.02 14.02 -13.19
CA SER A 80 3.95 13.45 -14.01
C SER A 80 2.55 13.73 -13.45
N LYS A 81 2.45 14.46 -12.32
CA LYS A 81 1.22 14.68 -11.55
C LYS A 81 0.63 13.38 -10.96
N THR A 82 1.41 12.31 -10.88
CA THR A 82 1.05 11.09 -10.17
C THR A 82 1.20 11.33 -8.68
N SER A 83 0.16 11.06 -7.90
CA SER A 83 0.18 11.06 -6.44
C SER A 83 -0.30 9.71 -5.89
N LEU A 84 -0.13 9.47 -4.58
CA LEU A 84 -0.70 8.26 -3.97
C LEU A 84 -2.23 8.24 -4.08
N LYS A 85 -2.89 9.41 -4.04
CA LYS A 85 -4.33 9.50 -4.31
C LYS A 85 -4.67 9.02 -5.72
N THR A 86 -4.01 9.55 -6.76
CA THR A 86 -4.33 9.16 -8.14
C THR A 86 -4.06 7.68 -8.38
N ILE A 87 -3.02 7.12 -7.75
CA ILE A 87 -2.74 5.69 -7.79
C ILE A 87 -3.86 4.91 -7.13
N LEU A 88 -4.29 5.27 -5.91
CA LEU A 88 -5.33 4.53 -5.17
C LEU A 88 -6.70 4.58 -5.87
N GLU A 89 -7.06 5.70 -6.48
CA GLU A 89 -8.36 5.90 -7.16
C GLU A 89 -8.38 5.36 -8.60
N SER A 90 -7.22 5.03 -9.19
CA SER A 90 -7.15 4.56 -10.58
C SER A 90 -7.58 3.09 -10.73
N PRO A 91 -8.63 2.78 -11.53
CA PRO A 91 -8.97 1.41 -11.92
C PRO A 91 -7.94 0.80 -12.88
N ALA A 92 -7.21 1.64 -13.62
CA ALA A 92 -6.20 1.21 -14.59
C ALA A 92 -4.89 0.76 -13.93
N THR A 93 -4.72 1.01 -12.63
CA THR A 93 -3.54 0.61 -11.86
C THR A 93 -3.93 -0.53 -10.93
N PRO A 94 -3.68 -1.81 -11.26
CA PRO A 94 -4.07 -2.94 -10.42
C PRO A 94 -3.24 -2.95 -9.13
N LYS A 95 -3.91 -3.07 -7.99
CA LYS A 95 -3.24 -3.10 -6.67
C LYS A 95 -3.88 -4.12 -5.75
N VAL A 96 -3.08 -4.70 -4.86
CA VAL A 96 -3.55 -5.59 -3.81
C VAL A 96 -3.55 -4.81 -2.50
N ILE A 97 -4.70 -4.76 -1.83
CA ILE A 97 -4.82 -4.10 -0.52
C ILE A 97 -5.26 -5.13 0.52
N PHE A 98 -4.50 -5.22 1.60
CA PHE A 98 -4.83 -6.02 2.77
C PHE A 98 -5.77 -5.24 3.69
N ASP A 99 -6.74 -5.95 4.27
CA ASP A 99 -7.81 -5.41 5.11
C ASP A 99 -8.48 -4.12 4.56
N ILE A 100 -8.89 -4.16 3.28
CA ILE A 100 -9.49 -3.00 2.60
C ILE A 100 -10.76 -2.49 3.29
N ARG A 101 -11.53 -3.34 3.98
CA ARG A 101 -12.85 -2.95 4.52
C ARG A 101 -12.73 -1.81 5.52
N ASN A 102 -11.88 -1.97 6.53
CA ASN A 102 -11.64 -0.93 7.53
C ASN A 102 -10.92 0.28 6.90
N SER A 103 -9.89 -0.02 6.11
CA SER A 103 -9.05 0.99 5.47
C SER A 103 -9.81 1.93 4.52
N SER A 104 -10.78 1.40 3.76
CA SER A 104 -11.57 2.16 2.79
C SER A 104 -12.47 3.20 3.45
N TYR A 105 -13.04 2.89 4.62
CA TYR A 105 -13.85 3.83 5.36
C TYR A 105 -13.00 5.00 5.83
N ASP A 106 -11.84 4.73 6.44
CA ASP A 106 -10.94 5.77 6.93
C ASP A 106 -10.36 6.63 5.80
N LEU A 107 -10.00 6.01 4.66
CA LEU A 107 -9.53 6.72 3.47
C LEU A 107 -10.60 7.67 2.90
N PHE A 108 -11.84 7.23 2.85
CA PHE A 108 -12.93 8.05 2.34
C PHE A 108 -13.30 9.17 3.32
N THR A 109 -13.48 8.86 4.60
CA THR A 109 -13.96 9.83 5.60
C THR A 109 -12.92 10.88 5.96
N HIS A 110 -11.65 10.50 6.10
CA HIS A 110 -10.60 11.43 6.56
C HIS A 110 -9.83 12.08 5.41
N PHE A 111 -9.76 11.43 4.24
CA PHE A 111 -8.93 11.90 3.12
C PHE A 111 -9.70 12.08 1.80
N GLY A 112 -10.98 11.71 1.75
CA GLY A 112 -11.80 11.83 0.54
C GLY A 112 -11.23 11.01 -0.63
N ILE A 113 -10.74 9.81 -0.33
CA ILE A 113 -10.14 8.89 -1.32
C ILE A 113 -11.08 7.71 -1.55
N SER A 114 -11.49 7.51 -2.80
CA SER A 114 -12.30 6.36 -3.21
C SER A 114 -11.45 5.33 -3.94
N VAL A 115 -11.07 4.27 -3.25
CA VAL A 115 -10.15 3.26 -3.80
C VAL A 115 -10.80 2.44 -4.91
N ASP A 116 -10.08 2.26 -6.02
CA ASP A 116 -10.47 1.43 -7.17
C ASP A 116 -9.30 0.56 -7.66
N GLY A 117 -9.52 -0.34 -8.63
CA GLY A 117 -8.48 -1.18 -9.22
C GLY A 117 -7.96 -2.28 -8.29
N ILE A 118 -8.70 -2.61 -7.24
CA ILE A 118 -8.28 -3.59 -6.23
C ILE A 118 -8.40 -5.01 -6.80
N LYS A 119 -7.30 -5.76 -6.71
CA LYS A 119 -7.28 -7.22 -6.85
C LYS A 119 -7.31 -7.82 -5.45
N TYR A 120 -8.33 -8.62 -5.15
CA TYR A 120 -8.43 -9.21 -3.83
C TYR A 120 -7.36 -10.31 -3.64
N PRO A 121 -6.57 -10.26 -2.55
CA PRO A 121 -5.60 -11.31 -2.25
C PRO A 121 -6.25 -12.71 -2.21
N GLN A 122 -7.51 -12.77 -1.78
CA GLN A 122 -8.29 -14.01 -1.67
C GLN A 122 -8.45 -14.73 -3.02
N PHE A 123 -8.51 -14.01 -4.15
CA PHE A 123 -8.58 -14.65 -5.48
C PHE A 123 -7.20 -15.09 -6.00
N ILE A 124 -6.13 -14.40 -5.60
CA ILE A 124 -4.76 -14.78 -5.96
C ILE A 124 -4.34 -16.05 -5.18
N GLU A 125 -4.72 -16.16 -3.91
CA GLU A 125 -4.51 -17.37 -3.10
C GLU A 125 -5.33 -18.56 -3.62
N LEU A 126 -6.60 -18.33 -4.01
CA LEU A 126 -7.48 -19.40 -4.52
C LEU A 126 -7.00 -19.99 -5.86
N ALA A 127 -6.35 -19.18 -6.69
CA ALA A 127 -5.89 -19.60 -8.01
C ALA A 127 -4.52 -20.31 -7.98
N THR A 128 -3.79 -20.28 -6.86
CA THR A 128 -2.39 -20.71 -6.79
C THR A 128 -2.12 -21.92 -5.89
N ARG A 129 -3.12 -22.47 -5.18
CA ARG A 129 -2.95 -23.63 -4.29
C ARG A 129 -3.95 -24.76 -4.52
N GLU A 130 -3.44 -25.99 -4.71
CA GLU A 130 -4.16 -27.22 -4.35
C GLU A 130 -3.94 -27.49 -2.85
N GLY A 131 -4.87 -27.06 -1.99
CA GLY A 131 -4.88 -27.45 -0.57
C GLY A 131 -5.10 -26.32 0.45
N LEU A 132 -5.72 -26.71 1.58
CA LEU A 132 -6.18 -25.97 2.78
C LEU A 132 -6.13 -24.42 2.76
N LYS A 133 -7.34 -23.86 2.81
CA LYS A 133 -7.73 -22.44 2.82
C LYS A 133 -7.23 -21.72 4.09
N VAL A 134 -6.24 -20.84 3.98
CA VAL A 134 -5.80 -20.00 5.11
C VAL A 134 -5.70 -18.56 4.65
N PHE A 135 -6.74 -17.77 4.94
CA PHE A 135 -6.80 -16.35 4.59
C PHE A 135 -5.52 -15.60 4.97
N VAL A 136 -4.81 -15.08 3.97
CA VAL A 136 -3.71 -14.14 4.16
C VAL A 136 -4.29 -12.77 4.54
N THR A 137 -4.38 -12.54 5.84
CA THR A 137 -4.92 -11.30 6.44
C THR A 137 -3.89 -10.19 6.57
N ASP A 138 -2.61 -10.47 6.33
CA ASP A 138 -1.52 -9.57 6.68
C ASP A 138 -0.35 -9.70 5.69
N LEU A 139 0.28 -8.57 5.36
CA LEU A 139 1.53 -8.51 4.60
C LEU A 139 2.66 -9.27 5.29
N THR A 140 2.63 -9.37 6.63
CA THR A 140 3.64 -10.11 7.40
C THR A 140 3.63 -11.62 7.10
N LYS A 141 2.60 -12.14 6.42
CA LYS A 141 2.54 -13.53 5.96
C LYS A 141 3.04 -13.73 4.52
N LEU A 142 3.32 -12.63 3.80
CA LEU A 142 3.82 -12.62 2.41
C LEU A 142 5.32 -12.35 2.30
N LEU A 143 5.92 -11.80 3.36
CA LEU A 143 7.36 -11.61 3.53
C LEU A 143 7.96 -12.78 4.31
#